data_AF-A0AAN7NDM4-F1
#
_entry.id   AF-A0AAN7NDM4-F1
#
_cell.length_a   1.000
_cell.length_b   1.000
_cell.length_c   1.000
_cell.angle_alpha   90.00
_cell.angle_beta   90.00
_cell.angle_gamma   90.00
#
_symmetry.space_group_name_H-M   'P 1'
#
loop_
_entity.id
_entity.type
_entity.pdbx_description
1 polymer ?
#
loop_
_entity_poly.entity_id
_entity_poly.type
_entity_poly.pdbx_seq_one_letter_code
_entity_poly.pdbx_strand_id
1 'polypeptide(L)'
;MDNRIFSSNISDSLFNTTLIVTTILENPYLMLKWNHQELEGNDRYEGFCVDMLKELAEILRFNYKIHLVGDGVYGVPEANGTWTGMVGELIARLIVNYDMIEKDAI
;
A
#
# COMPACT_ATOMS: atom_id res chain seq x y z
N MET A 1 28.68 -7.62 0.43
CA MET A 1 27.99 -6.37 0.08
C MET A 1 27.56 -5.73 1.40
N ASP A 2 27.82 -4.44 1.59
CA ASP A 2 27.53 -3.75 2.86
C ASP A 2 26.04 -3.40 2.95
N ASN A 3 25.35 -4.01 3.92
CA ASN A 3 23.93 -3.77 4.17
C ASN A 3 23.62 -2.30 4.49
N ARG A 4 24.58 -1.53 5.00
CA ARG A 4 24.39 -0.10 5.32
C ARG A 4 24.25 0.78 4.08
N ILE A 5 24.98 0.44 3.01
CA ILE A 5 24.92 1.17 1.73
C ILE A 5 23.62 0.85 0.98
N PHE A 6 23.14 -0.40 1.08
CA PHE A 6 21.85 -0.78 0.50
C PHE A 6 20.69 -0.08 1.21
N SER A 7 20.72 0.00 2.55
CA SER A 7 19.69 0.70 3.33
C SER A 7 19.65 2.21 3.06
N SER A 8 20.80 2.88 2.88
CA SER A 8 20.82 4.31 2.55
C SER A 8 20.19 4.57 1.19
N ASN A 9 20.56 3.78 0.17
CA ASN A 9 20.03 3.96 -1.19
C ASN A 9 18.51 3.72 -1.26
N ILE A 10 17.98 2.76 -0.50
CA ILE A 10 16.52 2.54 -0.43
C ILE A 10 15.84 3.72 0.28
N SER A 11 16.34 4.12 1.45
CA SER A 11 15.76 5.23 2.20
C SER A 11 15.77 6.52 1.38
N ASP A 12 16.84 6.78 0.63
CA ASP A 12 16.95 7.96 -0.24
C ASP A 12 15.93 7.90 -1.39
N SER A 13 15.68 6.71 -1.95
CA SER A 13 14.70 6.54 -3.03
C SER A 13 13.24 6.66 -2.59
N LEU A 14 12.94 6.36 -1.33
CA LEU A 14 11.60 6.35 -0.77
C LEU A 14 11.26 7.65 -0.01
N PHE A 15 12.26 8.47 0.29
CA PHE A 15 12.09 9.68 1.07
C PHE A 15 11.01 10.59 0.44
N ASN A 16 10.00 10.93 1.24
CA ASN A 16 8.87 11.77 0.84
C ASN A 16 8.03 11.24 -0.37
N THR A 17 8.19 9.96 -0.71
CA THR A 17 7.34 9.28 -1.69
C THR A 17 6.10 8.74 -0.99
N THR A 18 4.92 8.91 -1.61
CA THR A 18 3.68 8.28 -1.13
C THR A 18 3.47 6.94 -1.83
N LEU A 19 3.52 5.85 -1.08
CA LEU A 19 3.21 4.51 -1.57
C LEU A 19 1.73 4.20 -1.35
N ILE A 20 1.03 3.75 -2.39
CA ILE A 20 -0.28 3.16 -2.20
C ILE A 20 -0.06 1.69 -1.83
N VAL A 21 -0.71 1.22 -0.77
CA VAL A 21 -0.54 -0.13 -0.23
C VAL A 21 -1.86 -0.86 -0.36
N THR A 22 -1.95 -1.77 -1.34
CA THR A 22 -3.10 -2.66 -1.47
C THR A 22 -3.11 -3.70 -0.36
N THR A 23 -4.27 -3.93 0.22
CA THR A 23 -4.48 -4.84 1.34
C THR A 23 -5.92 -5.33 1.39
N ILE A 24 -6.20 -6.27 2.29
CA ILE A 24 -7.51 -6.88 2.49
C ILE A 24 -7.90 -6.80 3.96
N LEU A 25 -9.21 -6.72 4.24
CA LEU A 25 -9.72 -6.81 5.61
C LEU A 25 -9.62 -8.25 6.09
N GLU A 26 -8.72 -8.50 7.05
CA GLU A 26 -8.54 -9.81 7.66
C GLU A 26 -8.08 -9.64 9.10
N ASN A 27 -8.86 -10.16 10.05
CA ASN A 27 -8.52 -10.14 11.47
C ASN A 27 -7.40 -11.18 11.75
N PRO A 28 -6.32 -10.84 12.47
CA PRO A 28 -6.02 -9.57 13.18
C PRO A 28 -5.07 -8.63 12.42
N TYR A 29 -4.87 -8.85 11.12
CA TYR A 29 -3.86 -8.18 10.32
C TYR A 29 -4.27 -6.76 9.93
N LEU A 30 -5.48 -6.58 9.41
CA LEU A 30 -6.04 -5.28 9.05
C LEU A 30 -7.56 -5.28 9.26
N MET A 31 -8.01 -4.36 10.10
CA MET A 31 -9.39 -4.22 10.54
C MET A 31 -9.79 -2.76 10.48
N LEU A 32 -11.09 -2.50 10.35
CA LEU A 32 -11.63 -1.15 10.58
C LEU A 32 -11.73 -0.92 12.08
N LYS A 33 -11.32 0.26 12.54
CA LYS A 33 -11.59 0.71 13.91
C LYS A 33 -13.10 0.83 14.13
N TRP A 34 -13.54 0.68 15.37
CA TRP A 34 -14.96 0.78 15.72
C TRP A 34 -15.61 2.13 15.31
N ASN A 35 -14.85 3.22 15.34
CA ASN A 35 -15.29 4.57 14.94
C ASN A 35 -14.74 4.99 13.56
N HIS A 36 -14.42 4.04 12.68
CA HIS A 36 -13.79 4.33 11.38
C HIS A 36 -14.57 5.33 10.49
N GLN A 37 -15.87 5.51 10.72
CA GLN A 37 -16.71 6.48 10.00
C GLN A 37 -16.40 7.94 10.37
N GLU A 38 -15.82 8.16 11.56
CA GLU A 38 -15.40 9.46 12.06
C GLU A 38 -13.92 9.78 11.73
N LEU A 39 -13.22 8.82 11.12
CA LEU A 39 -11.79 8.89 10.83
C LEU A 39 -11.57 8.95 9.31
N GLU A 40 -10.43 9.49 8.90
CA GLU A 40 -10.06 9.63 7.49
C GLU A 40 -8.76 8.91 7.15
N GLY A 41 -8.58 8.58 5.87
CA GLY A 41 -7.36 7.97 5.37
C GLY A 41 -6.97 6.67 6.12
N ASN A 42 -5.70 6.60 6.53
CA ASN A 42 -5.13 5.44 7.21
C ASN A 42 -5.63 5.28 8.65
N ASP A 43 -6.08 6.37 9.29
CA ASP A 43 -6.47 6.34 10.71
C ASP A 43 -7.71 5.48 10.94
N ARG A 44 -8.48 5.18 9.88
CA ARG A 44 -9.63 4.28 9.88
C ARG A 44 -9.28 2.83 10.20
N TYR A 45 -8.01 2.44 10.07
CA TYR A 45 -7.58 1.04 10.15
C TYR A 45 -6.75 0.76 11.40
N GLU A 46 -6.81 -0.48 11.88
CA GLU A 46 -5.98 -1.02 12.96
C GLU A 46 -5.63 -2.48 12.69
N GLY A 47 -4.64 -3.01 13.41
CA GLY A 47 -4.18 -4.40 13.28
C GLY A 47 -2.69 -4.51 13.03
N PHE A 48 -2.20 -5.75 13.05
CA PHE A 48 -0.77 -6.04 12.99
C PHE A 48 -0.06 -5.41 11.78
N CYS A 49 -0.69 -5.44 10.60
CA CYS A 49 -0.09 -4.88 9.39
C CYS A 49 -0.09 -3.35 9.39
N VAL A 50 -1.05 -2.70 10.06
CA VAL A 50 -1.09 -1.24 10.19
C VAL A 50 0.08 -0.76 11.05
N ASP A 51 0.31 -1.41 12.19
CA ASP A 51 1.43 -1.10 13.08
C ASP A 51 2.77 -1.33 12.37
N MET A 52 2.90 -2.46 11.67
CA MET A 52 4.10 -2.77 10.88
C MET A 52 4.36 -1.72 9.79
N LEU A 53 3.34 -1.29 9.04
CA LEU A 53 3.48 -0.27 8.00
C LEU A 53 3.90 1.08 8.58
N LYS A 54 3.37 1.44 9.74
CA LYS A 54 3.76 2.66 10.46
C LYS A 54 5.25 2.63 10.83
N GLU A 55 5.72 1.55 11.46
CA GLU A 55 7.13 1.40 11.82
C GLU A 55 8.05 1.45 10.59
N LEU A 56 7.67 0.78 9.50
CA LEU A 56 8.43 0.81 8.24
C LEU A 56 8.48 2.23 7.63
N ALA A 57 7.35 2.94 7.65
CA ALA A 57 7.25 4.31 7.15
C ALA A 57 8.14 5.27 7.95
N GLU A 58 8.23 5.09 9.26
CA GLU A 58 9.10 5.89 10.13
C GLU A 58 10.59 5.61 9.88
N ILE A 59 10.98 4.34 9.72
CA ILE A 59 12.36 3.93 9.46
C ILE A 59 12.83 4.40 8.08
N LEU A 60 12.01 4.20 7.05
CA LEU A 60 12.37 4.44 5.65
C LEU A 60 11.94 5.81 5.13
N ARG A 61 11.17 6.57 5.93
CA ARG A 61 10.71 7.93 5.67
C ARG A 61 9.86 8.09 4.40
N PHE A 62 9.00 7.11 4.13
CA PHE A 62 7.96 7.22 3.10
C PHE A 62 6.61 7.57 3.73
N ASN A 63 5.70 8.10 2.92
CA ASN A 63 4.28 8.22 3.26
C ASN A 63 3.52 7.05 2.63
N TYR A 64 2.38 6.66 3.18
CA TYR A 64 1.56 5.62 2.53
C TYR A 64 0.07 5.91 2.61
N LYS A 65 -0.70 5.31 1.72
CA LYS A 65 -2.17 5.25 1.78
C LYS A 65 -2.62 3.80 1.71
N ILE A 66 -3.47 3.39 2.63
CA ILE A 66 -4.11 2.07 2.61
C ILE A 66 -5.20 2.06 1.55
N HIS A 67 -5.12 1.08 0.64
CA HIS A 67 -6.11 0.80 -0.39
C HIS A 67 -6.67 -0.61 -0.17
N LEU A 68 -7.98 -0.73 0.00
CA LEU A 68 -8.61 -2.06 0.06
C LEU A 68 -8.74 -2.60 -1.36
N VAL A 69 -8.25 -3.81 -1.58
CA VAL A 69 -8.35 -4.51 -2.86
C VAL A 69 -9.80 -4.53 -3.34
N GLY A 70 -10.02 -4.14 -4.59
CA GLY A 70 -11.37 -3.86 -5.09
C GLY A 70 -12.31 -5.08 -5.14
N ASP A 71 -11.76 -6.26 -5.41
CA ASP A 71 -12.51 -7.51 -5.56
C ASP A 71 -12.48 -8.42 -4.31
N GLY A 72 -11.77 -8.01 -3.26
CA GLY A 72 -11.70 -8.75 -2.00
C GLY A 72 -10.95 -10.08 -2.06
N VAL A 73 -10.08 -10.31 -3.07
CA VAL A 73 -9.27 -11.54 -3.14
C VAL A 73 -7.76 -11.25 -3.12
N TYR A 74 -6.99 -12.26 -2.72
CA TYR A 74 -5.52 -12.16 -2.68
C TYR A 74 -4.92 -12.06 -4.07
N GLY A 75 -5.32 -12.99 -4.94
CA GLY A 75 -4.88 -13.05 -6.33
C GLY A 75 -5.01 -14.45 -6.88
N VAL A 76 -5.82 -14.57 -7.92
CA VAL A 76 -6.05 -15.82 -8.65
C VAL A 76 -5.52 -15.62 -10.07
N PRO A 77 -4.69 -16.54 -10.59
CA PRO A 77 -4.26 -16.49 -11.97
C PRO A 77 -5.43 -16.86 -12.89
N GLU A 78 -5.64 -16.04 -13.91
CA GLU A 78 -6.66 -16.25 -14.92
C GLU A 78 -6.09 -16.93 -16.16
N ALA A 79 -6.93 -17.65 -16.91
CA ALA A 79 -6.51 -18.38 -18.11
C ALA A 79 -5.95 -17.47 -19.22
N ASN A 80 -6.31 -16.19 -19.21
CA ASN A 80 -5.80 -15.16 -20.12
C ASN A 80 -4.42 -14.61 -19.72
N GLY A 81 -3.81 -15.12 -18.64
CA GLY A 81 -2.51 -14.69 -18.13
C GLY A 81 -2.55 -13.47 -17.20
N THR A 82 -3.72 -12.91 -16.90
CA THR A 82 -3.87 -11.84 -15.89
C THR A 82 -4.01 -12.41 -14.48
N TRP A 83 -3.99 -11.55 -13.48
CA TRP A 83 -4.25 -11.90 -12.09
C TRP A 83 -5.37 -11.02 -11.54
N THR A 84 -6.21 -11.59 -10.67
CA THR A 84 -7.15 -10.84 -9.84
C THR A 84 -6.49 -10.34 -8.56
N GLY A 85 -7.25 -9.66 -7.70
CA GLY A 85 -6.84 -9.35 -6.35
C GLY A 85 -5.66 -8.40 -6.23
N MET A 86 -5.03 -8.44 -5.06
CA MET A 86 -3.85 -7.64 -4.74
C MET A 86 -2.71 -7.91 -5.74
N VAL A 87 -2.53 -9.16 -6.18
CA VAL A 87 -1.52 -9.50 -7.21
C VAL A 87 -1.81 -8.80 -8.53
N GLY A 88 -3.07 -8.81 -8.97
CA GLY A 88 -3.52 -8.09 -10.16
C GLY A 88 -3.25 -6.59 -10.08
N GLU A 89 -3.58 -5.96 -8.96
CA GLU A 89 -3.36 -4.53 -8.74
C GLU A 89 -1.86 -4.16 -8.78
N LEU A 90 -0.99 -5.01 -8.22
CA LEU A 90 0.46 -4.83 -8.28
C LEU A 90 1.01 -4.94 -9.72
N ILE A 91 0.57 -5.95 -10.49
CA ILE A 91 1.02 -6.15 -11.88
C ILE A 91 0.58 -4.98 -12.77
N ALA A 92 -0.68 -4.55 -12.63
CA ALA A 92 -1.24 -3.47 -13.42
C ALA A 92 -0.64 -2.10 -13.07
N ARG A 93 0.18 -2.00 -12.01
CA ARG A 93 0.72 -0.75 -11.45
C ARG A 93 -0.36 0.30 -11.19
N LEU A 94 -1.61 -0.10 -11.00
CA LEU A 94 -2.74 0.81 -10.75
C LEU A 94 -2.50 1.67 -9.50
N ILE A 95 -1.72 1.11 -8.57
CA ILE A 95 -1.32 1.65 -7.29
C ILE A 95 -0.28 2.80 -7.42
N VAL A 96 0.47 2.88 -8.53
CA VAL A 96 1.48 3.95 -8.73
C VAL A 96 0.96 5.08 -9.62
N ASN A 97 -0.08 4.84 -10.42
CA ASN A 97 -0.45 5.76 -11.51
C ASN A 97 -1.62 6.70 -11.22
N TYR A 98 -2.39 6.52 -10.14
CA TYR A 98 -3.60 7.34 -9.95
C TYR A 98 -3.30 8.83 -9.68
N ASP A 99 -2.17 9.15 -9.03
CA ASP A 99 -1.76 10.55 -8.78
C ASP A 99 -1.07 11.23 -9.99
N MET A 100 -0.80 10.51 -11.08
CA MET A 100 -0.12 11.05 -12.27
C MET A 100 -1.08 11.42 -13.42
N ILE A 101 -2.35 11.01 -13.38
CA ILE A 101 -3.30 11.25 -14.47
C ILE A 101 -3.96 12.64 -14.37
N GLU A 102 -4.02 13.25 -13.19
CA GLU A 102 -4.61 14.61 -13.04
C GLU A 102 -3.66 15.76 -13.40
N LYS A 103 -2.36 15.52 -13.62
CA LYS A 103 -1.39 16.60 -13.91
C LYS A 103 -1.17 16.91 -15.38
N ASP A 104 -1.68 16.09 -16.30
CA ASP A 104 -1.54 16.29 -17.75
C ASP A 104 -2.82 16.79 -18.43
N ALA A 105 -3.77 17.33 -17.66
CA ALA A 105 -5.03 17.88 -18.15
C ALA A 105 -5.13 19.41 -18.00
N ILE A 106 -4.07 20.17 -18.29
CA ILE A 106 -4.12 21.60 -18.68
C ILE A 106 -3.02 21.90 -19.69
#